data_AF-A0A2V5MJ96-F1
#
_entry.id   AF-A0A2V5MJ96-F1
#
_cell.length_a   1.000
_cell.length_b   1.000
_cell.length_c   1.000
_cell.angle_alpha   90.00
_cell.angle_beta   90.00
_cell.angle_gamma   90.00
#
_symmetry.space_group_name_H-M   'P 1'
#
loop_
_entity.id
_entity.type
_entity.pdbx_description
1 polymer ?
#
loop_
_entity_poly.entity_id
_entity_poly.type
_entity_poly.pdbx_seq_one_letter_code
_entity_poly.pdbx_strand_id
1 'polypeptide(L)'
;MKQRFLFLGNQCVAVTLAFVTSPAYSVTLETVLQTTLERNPAIQQAKSGLQQAAGQRLVFRSVAWPDVELGVPAGVQGGHRAGESGTKGFAVGRGVLTQTLFNAGLPASLRRGDVEVLIAQQQLNVAVVDQLHAARLAFYSALYNRSLEFIRREQQRTLQENVTTQRTRLEAGLADKSALASATVQTSELDSQIESAHRAYLDAQLQLALAMAIDPAKPSLPEAEGELQSAPIRVDLDSETAGALQRRADVKLARLFVRAANEDHRIIAANYYPAVTGSINGEYVPVTGIHRQGSTSRTQDFIGSEIRERAAYTWRVIDNGKVGGAVLRARSAREI
;
A
#
# COMPACT_ATOMS: atom_id res chain seq x y z
N MET A 1 6.16 19.22 89.68
CA MET A 1 6.82 18.06 89.05
C MET A 1 5.91 17.56 87.93
N LYS A 2 6.22 17.87 86.66
CA LYS A 2 6.80 16.94 85.65
C LYS A 2 5.93 15.67 85.43
N GLN A 3 5.17 15.63 84.32
CA GLN A 3 5.41 14.78 83.11
C GLN A 3 5.02 13.29 83.33
N ARG A 4 4.26 12.58 82.48
CA ARG A 4 4.26 12.48 81.00
C ARG A 4 3.03 11.71 80.48
N PHE A 5 2.66 12.04 79.23
CA PHE A 5 1.76 11.35 78.29
C PHE A 5 2.39 10.08 77.67
N LEU A 6 1.55 9.14 77.19
CA LEU A 6 1.73 8.27 76.00
C LEU A 6 0.42 7.46 75.80
N PHE A 7 -0.54 7.94 75.01
CA PHE A 7 -0.82 7.61 73.59
C PHE A 7 -0.79 6.11 73.24
N LEU A 8 -1.97 5.51 73.09
CA LEU A 8 -2.23 4.26 72.36
C LEU A 8 -2.91 4.63 71.03
N GLY A 9 -2.29 4.24 69.91
CA GLY A 9 -2.71 4.58 68.56
C GLY A 9 -3.93 3.79 68.09
N ASN A 10 -4.87 4.49 67.46
CA ASN A 10 -6.01 3.90 66.76
C ASN A 10 -5.74 4.01 65.25
N GLN A 11 -5.73 2.88 64.56
CA GLN A 11 -5.51 2.81 63.11
C GLN A 11 -6.80 3.20 62.37
N CYS A 12 -6.75 4.29 61.61
CA CYS A 12 -7.74 4.58 60.56
C CYS A 12 -7.16 4.11 59.21
N VAL A 13 -7.78 3.09 58.62
CA VAL A 13 -7.52 2.64 57.25
C VAL A 13 -8.18 3.65 56.30
N ALA A 14 -7.37 4.45 55.61
CA ALA A 14 -7.82 5.28 54.50
C ALA A 14 -7.82 4.43 53.23
N VAL A 15 -9.01 4.15 52.68
CA VAL A 15 -9.17 3.54 51.36
C VAL A 15 -9.02 4.66 50.33
N THR A 16 -7.82 4.78 49.76
CA THR A 16 -7.55 5.67 48.63
C THR A 16 -8.14 5.04 47.37
N LEU A 17 -9.29 5.54 46.93
CA LEU A 17 -9.85 5.20 45.63
C LEU A 17 -8.98 5.86 44.55
N ALA A 18 -8.03 5.10 43.99
CA ALA A 18 -7.25 5.54 42.85
C ALA A 18 -8.17 5.57 41.61
N PHE A 19 -8.66 6.77 41.27
CA PHE A 19 -9.20 7.03 39.94
C PHE A 19 -8.05 6.88 38.94
N VAL A 20 -8.01 5.75 38.24
CA VAL A 20 -7.18 5.58 37.05
C VAL A 20 -7.83 6.42 35.95
N THR A 21 -7.47 7.71 35.89
CA THR A 21 -7.62 8.49 34.67
C THR A 21 -6.64 7.91 33.67
N SER A 22 -7.12 7.07 32.75
CA SER A 22 -6.34 6.66 31.58
C SER A 22 -5.78 7.93 30.94
N PRO A 23 -4.45 8.06 30.75
CA PRO A 23 -3.91 9.21 30.07
C PRO A 23 -4.45 9.18 28.64
N ALA A 24 -5.30 10.14 28.31
CA ALA A 24 -5.68 10.36 26.94
C ALA A 24 -4.40 10.64 26.14
N TYR A 25 -4.18 9.87 25.08
CA TYR A 25 -3.00 10.01 24.25
C TYR A 25 -3.15 11.26 23.37
N SER A 26 -2.64 12.40 23.84
CA SER A 26 -2.65 13.64 23.06
C SER A 26 -1.66 13.54 21.88
N VAL A 27 -2.08 14.03 20.71
CA VAL A 27 -1.28 14.01 19.48
C VAL A 27 -1.24 15.37 18.84
N THR A 28 -0.06 15.80 18.40
CA THR A 28 0.13 17.00 17.57
C THR A 28 -0.02 16.68 16.10
N LEU A 29 -0.20 17.71 15.25
CA LEU A 29 -0.31 17.53 13.81
C LEU A 29 0.93 16.83 13.22
N GLU A 30 2.13 17.17 13.70
CA GLU A 30 3.39 16.57 13.24
C GLU A 30 3.41 15.09 13.56
N THR A 31 2.99 14.72 14.77
CA THR A 31 2.91 13.33 15.23
C THR A 31 1.92 12.53 14.39
N VAL A 32 0.77 13.13 14.06
CA VAL A 32 -0.24 12.52 13.17
C VAL A 32 0.34 12.28 11.79
N LEU A 33 0.94 13.30 11.17
CA LEU A 33 1.52 13.19 9.82
C LEU A 33 2.66 12.16 9.76
N GLN A 34 3.53 12.15 10.76
CA GLN A 34 4.62 11.17 10.84
C GLN A 34 4.07 9.74 11.01
N THR A 35 3.14 9.55 11.95
CA THR A 35 2.55 8.22 12.20
C THR A 35 1.80 7.72 10.97
N THR A 36 1.05 8.58 10.29
CA THR A 36 0.39 8.24 9.01
C THR A 36 1.42 7.87 7.95
N LEU A 37 2.49 8.64 7.76
CA LEU A 37 3.53 8.33 6.75
C LEU A 37 4.20 6.96 6.99
N GLU A 38 4.37 6.59 8.26
CA GLU A 38 5.02 5.35 8.67
C GLU A 38 4.07 4.15 8.61
N ARG A 39 2.82 4.29 9.06
CA ARG A 39 1.93 3.14 9.33
C ARG A 39 0.75 3.01 8.39
N ASN A 40 0.40 4.03 7.62
CA ASN A 40 -0.79 3.99 6.79
C ASN A 40 -0.73 2.84 5.75
N PRO A 41 -1.76 1.97 5.67
CA PRO A 41 -1.73 0.79 4.82
C PRO A 41 -1.69 1.12 3.33
N ALA A 42 -2.31 2.21 2.89
CA ALA A 42 -2.28 2.62 1.48
C ALA A 42 -0.87 3.08 1.06
N ILE A 43 -0.16 3.78 1.93
CA ILE A 43 1.25 4.15 1.71
C ILE A 43 2.14 2.90 1.68
N GLN A 44 1.91 1.94 2.60
CA GLN A 44 2.67 0.69 2.64
C GLN A 44 2.42 -0.17 1.40
N GLN A 45 1.16 -0.26 0.95
CA GLN A 45 0.81 -0.93 -0.31
C GLN A 45 1.52 -0.29 -1.51
N ALA A 46 1.57 1.05 -1.57
CA ALA A 46 2.27 1.74 -2.64
C ALA A 46 3.80 1.54 -2.58
N LYS A 47 4.40 1.47 -1.38
CA LYS A 47 5.81 1.09 -1.20
C LYS A 47 6.10 -0.32 -1.70
N SER A 48 5.24 -1.29 -1.37
CA SER A 48 5.35 -2.66 -1.88
C SER A 48 5.19 -2.71 -3.41
N GLY A 49 4.28 -1.91 -3.97
CA GLY A 49 4.12 -1.76 -5.42
C GLY A 49 5.38 -1.24 -6.12
N LEU A 50 6.09 -0.28 -5.50
CA LEU A 50 7.39 0.20 -5.98
C LEU A 50 8.46 -0.91 -5.96
N GLN A 51 8.53 -1.70 -4.89
CA GLN A 51 9.45 -2.84 -4.82
C GLN A 51 9.13 -3.89 -5.89
N GLN A 52 7.85 -4.17 -6.12
CA GLN A 52 7.41 -5.08 -7.18
C GLN A 52 7.81 -4.56 -8.56
N ALA A 53 7.61 -3.27 -8.84
CA ALA A 53 8.04 -2.65 -10.10
C ALA A 53 9.56 -2.70 -10.29
N ALA A 54 10.33 -2.50 -9.22
CA ALA A 54 11.78 -2.68 -9.26
C ALA A 54 12.18 -4.14 -9.56
N GLY A 55 11.45 -5.12 -9.03
CA GLY A 55 11.61 -6.53 -9.37
C GLY A 55 11.27 -6.83 -10.83
N GLN A 56 10.16 -6.30 -11.35
CA GLN A 56 9.78 -6.44 -12.76
C GLN A 56 10.82 -5.83 -13.70
N ARG A 57 11.43 -4.70 -13.33
CA ARG A 57 12.54 -4.11 -14.09
C ARG A 57 13.73 -5.08 -14.22
N LEU A 58 14.02 -5.87 -13.18
CA LEU A 58 15.06 -6.90 -13.27
C LEU A 58 14.67 -8.00 -14.26
N VAL A 59 13.40 -8.40 -14.30
CA VAL A 59 12.88 -9.35 -15.31
C VAL A 59 13.02 -8.78 -16.73
N PHE A 60 12.72 -7.49 -16.95
CA PHE A 60 12.95 -6.88 -18.26
C PHE A 60 14.43 -6.85 -18.65
N ARG A 61 15.33 -6.72 -17.67
CA ARG A 61 16.78 -6.75 -17.88
C ARG A 61 17.32 -8.16 -18.13
N SER A 62 16.72 -9.20 -17.55
CA SER A 62 17.19 -10.59 -17.72
C SER A 62 17.09 -11.07 -19.16
N VAL A 63 16.15 -10.54 -19.96
CA VAL A 63 15.99 -10.88 -21.39
C VAL A 63 17.23 -10.56 -22.24
N ALA A 64 18.05 -9.60 -21.81
CA ALA A 64 19.30 -9.25 -22.48
C ALA A 64 20.47 -10.19 -22.08
N TRP A 65 20.33 -10.92 -20.98
CA TRP A 65 21.34 -11.85 -20.49
C TRP A 65 21.10 -13.26 -21.06
N PRO A 66 22.13 -14.11 -21.12
CA PRO A 66 21.96 -15.50 -21.44
C PRO A 66 21.12 -16.22 -20.37
N ASP A 67 20.16 -17.02 -20.83
CA ASP A 67 19.33 -17.89 -19.99
C ASP A 67 19.89 -19.30 -20.00
N VAL A 68 19.98 -19.93 -18.83
CA VAL A 68 20.53 -21.28 -18.65
C VAL A 68 19.47 -22.17 -18.00
N GLU A 69 19.02 -23.16 -18.74
CA GLU A 69 18.11 -24.19 -18.24
C GLU A 69 18.86 -25.51 -18.09
N LEU A 70 18.83 -26.10 -16.90
CA LEU A 70 19.38 -27.42 -16.62
C LEU A 70 18.24 -28.32 -16.15
N GLY A 71 18.12 -29.50 -16.75
CA GLY A 71 17.08 -30.47 -16.44
C GLY A 71 17.61 -31.89 -16.46
N VAL A 72 16.98 -32.76 -15.69
CA VAL A 72 17.22 -34.20 -15.73
C VAL A 72 15.90 -34.92 -16.00
N PRO A 73 15.40 -34.92 -17.25
CA PRO A 73 14.28 -35.78 -17.61
C PRO A 73 14.62 -37.24 -17.32
N ALA A 74 13.77 -37.89 -16.54
CA ALA A 74 13.86 -39.31 -16.24
C ALA A 74 12.51 -39.98 -16.48
N GLY A 75 12.53 -41.24 -16.89
CA GLY A 75 11.32 -41.99 -17.21
C GLY A 75 11.57 -43.47 -17.33
N VAL A 76 10.49 -44.21 -17.56
CA VAL A 76 10.55 -45.64 -17.88
C VAL A 76 10.06 -45.83 -19.31
N GLN A 77 10.84 -46.55 -20.11
CA GLN A 77 10.48 -46.90 -21.47
C GLN A 77 10.15 -48.39 -21.53
N GLY A 78 8.92 -48.71 -21.92
CA GLY A 78 8.48 -50.07 -22.20
C GLY A 78 8.26 -50.25 -23.70
N GLY A 79 8.85 -51.29 -24.29
CA GLY A 79 8.69 -51.61 -25.71
C GLY A 79 9.48 -52.84 -26.10
N HIS A 80 8.95 -53.64 -27.03
CA HIS A 80 9.61 -54.83 -27.57
C HIS A 80 10.19 -54.46 -28.94
N ARG A 81 11.51 -54.23 -29.02
CA ARG A 81 12.25 -54.28 -30.28
C ARG A 81 13.01 -55.59 -30.35
N ALA A 82 13.13 -56.15 -31.56
CA ALA A 82 13.76 -57.44 -31.79
C ALA A 82 15.15 -57.51 -31.12
N GLY A 83 15.27 -58.35 -30.09
CA GLY A 83 16.50 -58.57 -29.33
C GLY A 83 16.53 -58.05 -27.89
N GLU A 84 15.54 -57.26 -27.44
CA GLU A 84 15.48 -56.80 -26.03
C GLU A 84 14.07 -56.98 -25.43
N SER A 85 13.98 -57.67 -24.29
CA SER A 85 12.78 -57.69 -23.44
C SER A 85 13.07 -56.99 -22.12
N GLY A 86 12.18 -56.09 -21.72
CA GLY A 86 12.20 -55.45 -20.39
C GLY A 86 11.84 -53.96 -20.40
N THR A 87 11.12 -53.53 -19.36
CA THR A 87 10.94 -52.12 -19.00
C THR A 87 12.27 -51.55 -18.52
N LYS A 88 12.76 -50.49 -19.16
CA LYS A 88 14.06 -49.86 -18.81
C LYS A 88 13.85 -48.45 -18.31
N GLY A 89 14.48 -48.12 -17.18
CA GLY A 89 14.57 -46.75 -16.70
C GLY A 89 15.63 -45.97 -17.46
N PHE A 90 15.37 -44.72 -17.78
CA PHE A 90 16.33 -43.80 -18.37
C PHE A 90 16.37 -42.49 -17.58
N ALA A 91 17.52 -41.86 -17.54
CA ALA A 91 17.71 -40.48 -17.12
C ALA A 91 18.60 -39.79 -18.15
N VAL A 92 18.29 -38.55 -18.51
CA VAL A 92 19.09 -37.76 -19.46
C VAL A 92 19.37 -36.42 -18.80
N GLY A 93 20.63 -36.03 -18.69
CA GLY A 93 21.01 -34.67 -18.34
C GLY A 93 20.88 -33.76 -19.56
N ARG A 94 20.11 -32.68 -19.45
CA ARG A 94 19.92 -31.71 -20.51
C ARG A 94 20.30 -30.32 -20.01
N GLY A 95 21.13 -29.63 -20.76
CA GLY A 95 21.43 -28.21 -20.58
C GLY A 95 21.09 -27.42 -21.83
N VAL A 96 20.46 -26.27 -21.67
CA VAL A 96 20.19 -25.32 -22.76
C VAL A 96 20.64 -23.94 -22.30
N LEU A 97 21.55 -23.34 -23.06
CA LEU A 97 21.90 -21.93 -22.96
C LEU A 97 21.23 -21.20 -24.11
N THR A 98 20.43 -20.17 -23.84
CA THR A 98 19.77 -19.34 -24.87
C THR A 98 20.17 -17.88 -24.71
N GLN A 99 20.53 -17.21 -25.80
CA GLN A 99 20.90 -15.80 -25.79
C GLN A 99 20.24 -15.05 -26.94
N THR A 100 19.58 -13.94 -26.64
CA THR A 100 19.08 -13.01 -27.67
C THR A 100 20.27 -12.25 -28.26
N LEU A 101 20.54 -12.44 -29.56
CA LEU A 101 21.62 -11.77 -30.27
C LEU A 101 21.16 -10.46 -30.92
N PHE A 102 19.92 -10.44 -31.42
CA PHE A 102 19.30 -9.23 -31.98
C PHE A 102 17.80 -9.24 -31.76
N ASN A 103 17.25 -8.13 -31.24
CA ASN A 103 15.82 -7.89 -31.16
C ASN A 103 15.57 -6.37 -31.13
N ALA A 104 14.85 -5.85 -32.12
CA ALA A 104 14.56 -4.41 -32.24
C ALA A 104 13.71 -3.86 -31.06
N GLY A 105 13.00 -4.73 -30.33
CA GLY A 105 12.16 -4.37 -29.20
C GLY A 105 12.91 -4.28 -27.89
N LEU A 106 14.09 -4.91 -27.78
CA LEU A 106 14.84 -5.01 -26.52
C LEU A 106 15.17 -3.65 -25.90
N PRO A 107 15.66 -2.62 -26.64
CA PRO A 107 15.89 -1.30 -26.06
C PRO A 107 14.62 -0.63 -25.53
N ALA A 108 13.48 -0.82 -26.20
CA ALA A 108 12.20 -0.28 -25.75
C ALA A 108 11.68 -1.01 -24.51
N SER A 109 11.85 -2.34 -24.44
CA SER A 109 11.52 -3.15 -23.25
C SER A 109 12.31 -2.72 -22.02
N LEU A 110 13.61 -2.43 -22.16
CA LEU A 110 14.44 -1.94 -21.05
C LEU A 110 13.95 -0.57 -20.55
N ARG A 111 13.69 0.37 -21.47
CA ARG A 111 13.13 1.68 -21.10
C ARG A 111 11.74 1.56 -20.49
N ARG A 112 10.90 0.63 -20.97
CA ARG A 112 9.57 0.37 -20.42
C ARG A 112 9.65 -0.07 -18.95
N GLY A 113 10.62 -0.92 -18.62
CA GLY A 113 10.89 -1.33 -17.24
C GLY A 113 11.38 -0.18 -16.35
N ASP A 114 12.21 0.73 -16.87
CA ASP A 114 12.61 1.94 -16.14
C ASP A 114 11.41 2.89 -15.90
N VAL A 115 10.53 3.06 -16.91
CA VAL A 115 9.32 3.88 -16.79
C VAL A 115 8.33 3.28 -15.80
N GLU A 116 8.21 1.95 -15.71
CA GLU A 116 7.34 1.28 -14.73
C GLU A 116 7.75 1.60 -13.28
N VAL A 117 9.05 1.63 -12.99
CA VAL A 117 9.56 2.05 -11.68
C VAL A 117 9.20 3.51 -11.40
N LEU A 118 9.31 4.39 -12.41
CA LEU A 118 8.90 5.79 -12.25
C LEU A 118 7.41 5.95 -11.99
N ILE A 119 6.56 5.14 -12.65
CA ILE A 119 5.11 5.11 -12.43
C ILE A 119 4.82 4.72 -10.99
N ALA A 120 5.39 3.61 -10.52
CA ALA A 120 5.18 3.12 -9.15
C ALA A 120 5.69 4.13 -8.10
N GLN A 121 6.83 4.78 -8.36
CA GLN A 121 7.35 5.84 -7.50
C GLN A 121 6.39 7.03 -7.44
N GLN A 122 5.80 7.41 -8.57
CA GLN A 122 4.87 8.52 -8.64
C GLN A 122 3.51 8.18 -8.01
N GLN A 123 3.05 6.94 -8.12
CA GLN A 123 1.88 6.42 -7.40
C GLN A 123 2.10 6.47 -5.87
N LEU A 124 3.29 6.12 -5.39
CA LEU A 124 3.65 6.30 -3.98
C LEU A 124 3.56 7.77 -3.57
N ASN A 125 4.10 8.68 -4.38
CA ASN A 125 4.02 10.11 -4.08
C ASN A 125 2.57 10.63 -4.02
N VAL A 126 1.69 10.16 -4.92
CA VAL A 126 0.25 10.47 -4.88
C VAL A 126 -0.37 9.95 -3.60
N ALA A 127 -0.17 8.66 -3.27
CA ALA A 127 -0.70 8.05 -2.07
C ALA A 127 -0.23 8.79 -0.80
N VAL A 128 1.04 9.18 -0.73
CA VAL A 128 1.57 9.98 0.40
C VAL A 128 0.84 11.31 0.51
N VAL A 129 0.71 12.08 -0.57
CA VAL A 129 0.03 13.38 -0.55
C VAL A 129 -1.43 13.25 -0.12
N ASP A 130 -2.15 12.28 -0.68
CA ASP A 130 -3.57 12.07 -0.40
C ASP A 130 -3.79 11.64 1.05
N GLN A 131 -3.00 10.68 1.55
CA GLN A 131 -3.14 10.18 2.92
C GLN A 131 -2.71 11.20 3.97
N LEU A 132 -1.65 11.98 3.71
CA LEU A 132 -1.26 13.09 4.60
C LEU A 132 -2.29 14.21 4.60
N HIS A 133 -2.93 14.50 3.46
CA HIS A 133 -4.02 15.46 3.40
C HIS A 133 -5.24 14.98 4.18
N ALA A 134 -5.65 13.71 4.01
CA ALA A 134 -6.74 13.10 4.75
C ALA A 134 -6.48 13.10 6.27
N ALA A 135 -5.26 12.77 6.70
CA ALA A 135 -4.86 12.81 8.11
C ALA A 135 -4.91 14.23 8.70
N ARG A 136 -4.48 15.24 7.92
CA ARG A 136 -4.60 16.64 8.31
C ARG A 136 -6.06 17.06 8.50
N LEU A 137 -6.95 16.68 7.58
CA LEU A 137 -8.38 16.97 7.69
C LEU A 137 -9.00 16.28 8.91
N ALA A 138 -8.66 15.01 9.15
CA ALA A 138 -9.12 14.28 10.33
C ALA A 138 -8.66 14.95 11.64
N PHE A 139 -7.41 15.41 11.70
CA PHE A 139 -6.87 16.15 12.84
C PHE A 139 -7.63 17.45 13.10
N TYR A 140 -7.84 18.29 12.07
CA TYR A 140 -8.59 19.54 12.26
C TYR A 140 -10.07 19.30 12.56
N SER A 141 -10.67 18.24 12.02
CA SER A 141 -12.03 17.83 12.38
C SER A 141 -12.13 17.42 13.85
N ALA A 142 -11.13 16.69 14.37
CA ALA A 142 -11.08 16.34 15.80
C ALA A 142 -10.93 17.57 16.69
N LEU A 143 -10.05 18.53 16.33
CA LEU A 143 -9.93 19.80 17.05
C LEU A 143 -11.23 20.60 17.04
N TYR A 144 -11.88 20.69 15.88
CA TYR A 144 -13.16 21.39 15.72
C TYR A 144 -14.25 20.76 16.60
N ASN A 145 -14.47 19.45 16.50
CA ASN A 145 -15.54 18.79 17.24
C ASN A 145 -15.28 18.78 18.76
N ARG A 146 -14.01 18.70 19.19
CA ARG A 146 -13.65 18.90 20.61
C ARG A 146 -14.05 20.28 21.10
N SER A 147 -13.74 21.32 20.33
CA SER A 147 -14.09 22.70 20.69
C SER A 147 -15.61 22.91 20.72
N LEU A 148 -16.33 22.29 19.78
CA LEU A 148 -17.79 22.36 19.72
C LEU A 148 -18.43 21.65 20.91
N GLU A 149 -17.95 20.46 21.28
CA GLU A 149 -18.42 19.74 22.47
C GLU A 149 -18.17 20.56 23.74
N PHE A 150 -16.98 21.15 23.89
CA PHE A 150 -16.65 22.01 25.03
C PHE A 150 -17.62 23.19 25.13
N ILE A 151 -17.85 23.92 24.02
CA ILE A 151 -18.79 25.05 23.97
C ILE A 151 -20.21 24.59 24.35
N ARG A 152 -20.67 23.44 23.85
CA ARG A 152 -22.00 22.90 24.15
C ARG A 152 -22.17 22.54 25.63
N ARG A 153 -21.14 21.97 26.26
CA ARG A 153 -21.13 21.70 27.71
C ARG A 153 -21.12 22.98 28.54
N GLU A 154 -20.37 24.00 28.13
CA GLU A 154 -20.42 25.31 28.80
C GLU A 154 -21.80 25.95 28.69
N GLN A 155 -22.43 25.91 27.51
CA GLN A 155 -23.81 26.38 27.31
C GLN A 155 -24.80 25.64 28.21
N GLN A 156 -24.66 24.32 28.35
CA GLN A 156 -25.48 23.53 29.26
C GLN A 156 -25.35 24.00 30.71
N ARG A 157 -24.10 24.21 31.18
CA ARG A 157 -23.83 24.69 32.54
C ARG A 157 -24.51 26.03 32.79
N THR A 158 -24.35 26.99 31.89
CA THR A 158 -24.95 28.34 32.02
C THR A 158 -26.48 28.28 32.05
N LEU A 159 -27.12 27.39 31.28
CA LEU A 159 -28.58 27.24 31.31
C LEU A 159 -29.07 26.53 32.57
N GLN A 160 -28.35 25.53 33.07
CA GLN A 160 -28.65 24.92 34.35
C GLN A 160 -28.56 25.95 35.49
N GLU A 161 -27.53 26.80 35.49
CA GLU A 161 -27.40 27.92 36.42
C GLU A 161 -28.59 28.89 36.30
N ASN A 162 -29.05 29.20 35.10
CA ASN A 162 -30.25 30.02 34.90
C ASN A 162 -31.51 29.35 35.48
N VAL A 163 -31.71 28.04 35.25
CA VAL A 163 -32.83 27.28 35.85
C VAL A 163 -32.78 27.34 37.37
N THR A 164 -31.60 27.17 37.98
CA THR A 164 -31.46 27.30 39.44
C THR A 164 -31.80 28.71 39.92
N THR A 165 -31.36 29.74 39.20
CA THR A 165 -31.67 31.14 39.51
C THR A 165 -33.15 31.44 39.43
N GLN A 166 -33.85 30.98 38.38
CA GLN A 166 -35.30 31.17 38.25
C GLN A 166 -36.07 30.42 39.33
N ARG A 167 -35.63 29.22 39.71
CA ARG A 167 -36.22 28.46 40.82
C ARG A 167 -36.13 29.23 42.14
N THR A 168 -34.95 29.75 42.48
CA THR A 168 -34.78 30.55 43.70
C THR A 168 -35.63 31.83 43.69
N ARG A 169 -35.75 32.51 42.54
CA ARG A 169 -36.62 33.69 42.42
C ARG A 169 -38.09 33.35 42.58
N LEU A 170 -38.55 32.21 42.04
CA LEU A 170 -39.92 31.75 42.21
C LEU A 170 -40.22 31.45 43.69
N GLU A 171 -39.31 30.77 44.40
CA GLU A 171 -39.42 30.47 45.83
C GLU A 171 -39.46 31.74 46.69
N ALA A 172 -38.73 32.80 46.28
CA ALA A 172 -38.76 34.11 46.91
C ALA A 172 -39.97 34.99 46.48
N GLY A 173 -40.84 34.51 45.59
CA GLY A 173 -41.99 35.27 45.06
C GLY A 173 -41.62 36.40 44.07
N LEU A 174 -40.39 36.39 43.53
CA LEU A 174 -39.85 37.39 42.61
C LEU A 174 -39.93 36.99 41.14
N ALA A 175 -40.37 35.77 40.83
CA ALA A 175 -40.58 35.27 39.47
C ALA A 175 -41.87 34.46 39.37
N ASP A 176 -42.34 34.23 38.15
CA ASP A 176 -43.53 33.44 37.86
C ASP A 176 -43.19 32.02 37.39
N LYS A 177 -44.20 31.13 37.36
CA LYS A 177 -44.02 29.75 36.91
C LYS A 177 -43.65 29.67 35.41
N SER A 178 -44.03 30.68 34.62
CA SER A 178 -43.75 30.71 33.19
C SER A 178 -42.25 30.92 32.90
N ALA A 179 -41.57 31.77 33.66
CA ALA A 179 -40.12 31.97 33.55
C ALA A 179 -39.33 30.69 33.88
N LEU A 180 -39.71 29.97 34.94
CA LEU A 180 -39.09 28.68 35.28
C LEU A 180 -39.34 27.62 34.20
N ALA A 181 -40.58 27.55 33.68
CA ALA A 181 -40.93 26.62 32.61
C ALA A 181 -40.13 26.90 31.33
N SER A 182 -40.01 28.17 30.93
CA SER A 182 -39.23 28.59 29.76
C SER A 182 -37.74 28.23 29.90
N ALA A 183 -37.12 28.51 31.05
CA ALA A 183 -35.73 28.14 31.30
C ALA A 183 -35.51 26.62 31.27
N THR A 184 -36.48 25.84 31.75
CA THR A 184 -36.42 24.36 31.72
C THR A 184 -36.50 23.85 30.28
N VAL A 185 -37.43 24.37 29.47
CA VAL A 185 -37.57 23.99 28.05
C VAL A 185 -36.30 24.31 27.28
N GLN A 186 -35.74 25.51 27.44
CA GLN A 186 -34.48 25.90 26.78
C GLN A 186 -33.31 24.96 27.13
N THR A 187 -33.25 24.48 28.36
CA THR A 187 -32.22 23.52 28.78
C THR A 187 -32.43 22.17 28.08
N SER A 188 -33.67 21.67 28.08
CA SER A 188 -34.02 20.38 27.47
C SER A 188 -33.87 20.36 25.94
N GLU A 189 -34.06 21.49 25.26
CA GLU A 189 -33.83 21.61 23.81
C GLU A 189 -32.35 21.36 23.43
N LEU A 190 -31.41 21.70 24.32
CA LEU A 190 -29.97 21.54 24.11
C LEU A 190 -29.44 20.13 24.34
N ASP A 191 -30.17 19.27 25.08
CA ASP A 191 -29.72 17.90 25.37
C ASP A 191 -29.43 17.11 24.09
N SER A 192 -30.31 17.27 23.08
CA SER A 192 -30.13 16.64 21.76
C SER A 192 -28.85 17.12 21.05
N GLN A 193 -28.53 18.40 21.17
CA GLN A 193 -27.38 19.02 20.51
C GLN A 193 -26.07 18.63 21.19
N ILE A 194 -26.06 18.53 22.53
CA ILE A 194 -24.90 18.10 23.30
C ILE A 194 -24.54 16.66 22.96
N GLU A 195 -25.54 15.78 22.96
CA GLU A 195 -25.36 14.38 22.60
C GLU A 195 -24.87 14.24 21.14
N SER A 196 -25.40 15.06 20.23
CA SER A 196 -24.92 15.08 18.84
C SER A 196 -23.45 15.55 18.71
N ALA A 197 -23.05 16.56 19.48
CA ALA A 197 -21.68 17.08 19.49
C ALA A 197 -20.71 16.07 20.11
N HIS A 198 -21.13 15.38 21.17
CA HIS A 198 -20.35 14.32 21.79
C HIS A 198 -20.10 13.17 20.81
N ARG A 199 -21.14 12.69 20.12
CA ARG A 199 -20.99 11.65 19.08
C ARG A 199 -20.10 12.10 17.94
N ALA A 200 -20.27 13.34 17.45
CA ALA A 200 -19.43 13.89 16.39
C ALA A 200 -17.95 13.97 16.81
N TYR A 201 -17.67 14.27 18.08
CA TYR A 201 -16.31 14.24 18.61
C TYR A 201 -15.73 12.82 18.65
N LEU A 202 -16.48 11.83 19.16
CA LEU A 202 -16.05 10.43 19.15
C LEU A 202 -15.80 9.92 17.73
N ASP A 203 -16.65 10.27 16.77
CA ASP A 203 -16.49 9.89 15.38
C ASP A 203 -15.24 10.55 14.77
N ALA A 204 -14.97 11.82 15.09
CA ALA A 204 -13.75 12.50 14.66
C ALA A 204 -12.47 11.88 15.27
N GLN A 205 -12.50 11.44 16.53
CA GLN A 205 -11.40 10.69 17.16
C GLN A 205 -11.17 9.35 16.45
N LEU A 206 -12.25 8.66 16.08
CA LEU A 206 -12.18 7.41 15.33
C LEU A 206 -11.55 7.62 13.95
N GLN A 207 -12.01 8.63 13.20
CA GLN A 207 -11.43 8.97 11.89
C GLN A 207 -9.94 9.35 11.99
N LEU A 208 -9.55 10.06 13.05
CA LEU A 208 -8.15 10.38 13.33
C LEU A 208 -7.33 9.11 13.60
N ALA A 209 -7.84 8.18 14.41
CA ALA A 209 -7.18 6.90 14.68
C ALA A 209 -6.99 6.09 13.39
N LEU A 210 -8.04 6.00 12.55
CA LEU A 210 -7.98 5.31 11.26
C LEU A 210 -6.95 5.95 10.32
N ALA A 211 -6.89 7.28 10.25
CA ALA A 211 -5.91 7.99 9.42
C ALA A 211 -4.45 7.73 9.86
N MET A 212 -4.23 7.54 11.17
CA MET A 212 -2.94 7.16 11.76
C MET A 212 -2.67 5.64 11.69
N ALA A 213 -3.60 4.85 11.15
CA ALA A 213 -3.58 3.39 11.20
C ALA A 213 -3.39 2.84 12.63
N ILE A 214 -4.02 3.51 13.60
CA ILE A 214 -4.16 3.03 14.97
C ILE A 214 -5.42 2.16 15.01
N ASP A 215 -5.30 0.97 15.64
CA ASP A 215 -6.42 0.08 15.85
C ASP A 215 -7.53 0.78 16.67
N PRO A 216 -8.73 0.96 16.11
CA PRO A 216 -9.84 1.63 16.79
C PRO A 216 -10.40 0.81 17.97
N ALA A 217 -10.06 -0.48 18.08
CA ALA A 217 -10.43 -1.29 19.23
C ALA A 217 -9.57 -1.00 20.48
N LYS A 218 -8.54 -0.14 20.37
CA LYS A 218 -7.74 0.26 21.52
C LYS A 218 -8.56 1.09 22.52
N PRO A 219 -8.31 0.92 23.83
CA PRO A 219 -9.10 1.57 24.87
C PRO A 219 -8.90 3.09 24.96
N SER A 220 -7.86 3.64 24.33
CA SER A 220 -7.63 5.09 24.27
C SER A 220 -7.42 5.51 22.83
N LEU A 221 -8.36 6.32 22.33
CA LEU A 221 -8.28 6.97 21.03
C LEU A 221 -7.39 8.23 21.14
N PRO A 222 -6.73 8.62 20.05
CA PRO A 222 -5.89 9.81 20.03
C PRO A 222 -6.74 11.08 20.20
N GLU A 223 -6.26 12.01 21.02
CA GLU A 223 -6.86 13.33 21.20
C GLU A 223 -6.02 14.39 20.49
N ALA A 224 -6.63 15.14 19.58
CA ALA A 224 -5.91 16.18 18.85
C ALA A 224 -5.54 17.34 19.80
N GLU A 225 -4.26 17.71 19.84
CA GLU A 225 -3.73 18.80 20.67
C GLU A 225 -3.58 20.09 19.88
N GLY A 226 -3.87 21.24 20.52
CA GLY A 226 -3.79 22.57 19.90
C GLY A 226 -5.12 23.30 19.77
N GLU A 227 -5.09 24.49 19.16
CA GLU A 227 -6.25 25.36 18.98
C GLU A 227 -6.44 25.71 17.50
N LEU A 228 -7.69 25.88 17.07
CA LEU A 228 -8.00 26.32 15.72
C LEU A 228 -7.83 27.82 15.60
N GLN A 229 -6.93 28.25 14.73
CA GLN A 229 -6.72 29.65 14.39
C GLN A 229 -7.23 29.94 12.99
N SER A 230 -8.03 31.00 12.86
CA SER A 230 -8.43 31.51 11.54
C SER A 230 -7.40 32.49 11.04
N ALA A 231 -6.80 32.20 9.88
CA ALA A 231 -5.89 33.11 9.19
C ALA A 231 -6.46 33.43 7.80
N PRO A 232 -6.67 34.72 7.46
CA PRO A 232 -7.11 35.09 6.12
C PRO A 232 -5.99 34.82 5.12
N ILE A 233 -6.22 33.88 4.20
CA ILE A 233 -5.31 33.59 3.10
C ILE A 233 -5.88 34.23 1.83
N ARG A 234 -5.05 35.04 1.15
CA ARG A 234 -5.32 35.47 -0.22
C ARG A 234 -4.63 34.50 -1.16
N VAL A 235 -5.41 33.84 -2.02
CA VAL A 235 -4.90 32.91 -3.03
C VAL A 235 -4.98 33.58 -4.40
N ASP A 236 -3.85 33.66 -5.10
CA ASP A 236 -3.83 33.98 -6.53
C ASP A 236 -4.08 32.69 -7.32
N LEU A 237 -5.29 32.56 -7.85
CA LEU A 237 -5.74 31.33 -8.50
C LEU A 237 -4.93 30.98 -9.75
N ASP A 238 -4.51 31.98 -10.54
CA ASP A 238 -3.81 31.76 -11.80
C ASP A 238 -2.39 31.25 -11.55
N SER A 239 -1.67 31.91 -10.64
CA SER A 239 -0.34 31.50 -10.20
C SER A 239 -0.36 30.10 -9.56
N GLU A 240 -1.31 29.83 -8.66
CA GLU A 240 -1.41 28.52 -8.02
C GLU A 240 -1.82 27.41 -8.98
N THR A 241 -2.69 27.69 -9.96
CA THR A 241 -3.06 26.72 -10.99
C THR A 241 -1.86 26.37 -11.87
N ALA A 242 -1.10 27.37 -12.32
CA ALA A 242 0.12 27.15 -13.09
C ALA A 242 1.17 26.35 -12.28
N GLY A 243 1.35 26.70 -11.00
CA GLY A 243 2.22 25.99 -10.08
C GLY A 243 1.74 24.56 -9.80
N ALA A 244 0.43 24.33 -9.73
CA ALA A 244 -0.17 23.01 -9.54
C ALA A 244 0.09 22.10 -10.75
N LEU A 245 -0.11 22.57 -11.98
CA LEU A 245 0.15 21.79 -13.20
C LEU A 245 1.61 21.33 -13.34
N GLN A 246 2.55 22.03 -12.70
CA GLN A 246 3.97 21.67 -12.67
C GLN A 246 4.32 20.71 -11.52
N ARG A 247 3.73 20.91 -10.33
CA ARG A 247 4.11 20.18 -9.11
C ARG A 247 3.30 18.92 -8.87
N ARG A 248 2.02 18.91 -9.28
CA ARG A 248 1.03 17.85 -8.99
C ARG A 248 1.53 16.46 -9.38
N ALA A 249 1.39 15.55 -8.42
CA ALA A 249 1.87 14.19 -8.49
C ALA A 249 1.07 13.36 -9.51
N ASP A 250 -0.24 13.55 -9.58
CA ASP A 250 -1.17 12.90 -10.50
C ASP A 250 -0.95 13.34 -11.96
N VAL A 251 -0.66 14.62 -12.21
CA VAL A 251 -0.31 15.11 -13.56
C VAL A 251 1.00 14.49 -14.04
N LYS A 252 2.01 14.39 -13.17
CA LYS A 252 3.27 13.70 -13.48
C LYS A 252 3.04 12.21 -13.75
N LEU A 253 2.17 11.56 -12.97
CA LEU A 253 1.78 10.17 -13.15
C LEU A 253 1.13 9.94 -14.52
N ALA A 254 0.18 10.80 -14.91
CA ALA A 254 -0.48 10.72 -16.22
C ALA A 254 0.54 10.82 -17.38
N ARG A 255 1.51 11.74 -17.28
CA ARG A 255 2.59 11.85 -18.27
C ARG A 255 3.45 10.59 -18.35
N LEU A 256 3.68 9.91 -17.22
CA LEU A 256 4.42 8.65 -17.19
C LEU A 256 3.62 7.51 -17.82
N PHE A 257 2.30 7.44 -17.64
CA PHE A 257 1.46 6.47 -18.35
C PHE A 257 1.50 6.66 -19.87
N VAL A 258 1.43 7.91 -20.34
CA VAL A 258 1.61 8.22 -21.77
C VAL A 258 2.99 7.78 -22.26
N ARG A 259 4.04 7.99 -21.46
CA ARG A 259 5.40 7.53 -21.79
C ARG A 259 5.50 6.00 -21.85
N ALA A 260 4.88 5.30 -20.92
CA ALA A 260 4.80 3.84 -20.91
C ALA A 260 4.11 3.31 -22.17
N ALA A 261 2.93 3.85 -22.49
CA ALA A 261 2.18 3.48 -23.69
C ALA A 261 2.99 3.72 -24.99
N ASN A 262 3.81 4.78 -25.05
CA ASN A 262 4.71 5.02 -26.18
C ASN A 262 5.82 3.96 -26.30
N GLU A 263 6.37 3.46 -25.19
CA GLU A 263 7.35 2.37 -25.25
C GLU A 263 6.67 1.03 -25.58
N ASP A 264 5.46 0.77 -25.08
CA ASP A 264 4.68 -0.43 -25.43
C ASP A 264 4.38 -0.47 -26.94
N HIS A 265 4.00 0.66 -27.53
CA HIS A 265 3.84 0.79 -28.97
C HIS A 265 5.14 0.44 -29.73
N ARG A 266 6.30 0.89 -29.25
CA ARG A 266 7.61 0.56 -29.86
C ARG A 266 7.95 -0.92 -29.74
N ILE A 267 7.66 -1.54 -28.60
CA ILE A 267 7.85 -2.99 -28.38
C ILE A 267 6.98 -3.78 -29.36
N ILE A 268 5.71 -3.39 -29.54
CA ILE A 268 4.79 -4.07 -30.46
C ILE A 268 5.24 -3.88 -31.91
N ALA A 269 5.59 -2.65 -32.31
CA ALA A 269 6.09 -2.34 -33.65
C ALA A 269 7.43 -3.02 -33.96
N ALA A 270 8.24 -3.35 -32.95
CA ALA A 270 9.47 -4.09 -33.14
C ALA A 270 9.26 -5.48 -33.76
N ASN A 271 8.05 -6.05 -33.67
CA ASN A 271 7.71 -7.32 -34.29
C ASN A 271 7.70 -7.29 -35.84
N TYR A 272 7.78 -6.12 -36.46
CA TYR A 272 8.04 -5.99 -37.91
C TYR A 272 9.47 -6.35 -38.29
N TYR A 273 10.40 -6.24 -37.35
CA TYR A 273 11.81 -6.54 -37.56
C TYR A 273 12.11 -7.99 -37.15
N PRO A 274 13.16 -8.59 -37.72
CA PRO A 274 13.57 -9.91 -37.31
C PRO A 274 14.11 -9.96 -35.88
N ALA A 275 14.05 -11.16 -35.29
CA ALA A 275 14.75 -11.50 -34.06
C ALA A 275 15.77 -12.63 -34.32
N VAL A 276 16.95 -12.50 -33.73
CA VAL A 276 18.03 -13.49 -33.80
C VAL A 276 18.30 -14.00 -32.39
N THR A 277 18.24 -15.32 -32.21
CA THR A 277 18.52 -15.99 -30.95
C THR A 277 19.56 -17.08 -31.17
N GLY A 278 20.62 -17.06 -30.39
CA GLY A 278 21.58 -18.16 -30.29
C GLY A 278 21.16 -19.13 -29.21
N SER A 279 21.38 -20.42 -29.43
CA SER A 279 21.22 -21.45 -28.39
C SER A 279 22.32 -22.48 -28.46
N ILE A 280 22.84 -22.88 -27.30
CA ILE A 280 23.77 -24.00 -27.15
C ILE A 280 23.04 -25.06 -26.34
N ASN A 281 22.85 -26.24 -26.94
CA ASN A 281 22.18 -27.37 -26.30
C ASN A 281 23.24 -28.42 -25.98
N GLY A 282 23.33 -28.85 -24.73
CA GLY A 282 24.13 -29.98 -24.30
C GLY A 282 23.23 -31.10 -23.83
N GLU A 283 23.37 -32.30 -24.38
CA GLU A 283 22.69 -33.49 -23.92
C GLU A 283 23.71 -34.52 -23.45
N TYR A 284 23.48 -35.03 -22.24
CA TYR A 284 24.25 -36.07 -21.59
C TYR A 284 23.33 -37.25 -21.30
N VAL A 285 23.54 -38.37 -21.98
CA VAL A 285 22.75 -39.59 -21.80
C VAL A 285 23.58 -40.58 -20.96
N PRO A 286 23.42 -40.62 -19.62
CA PRO A 286 24.03 -41.67 -18.82
C PRO A 286 23.39 -43.03 -19.16
N VAL A 287 24.20 -44.06 -19.33
CA VAL A 287 23.71 -45.43 -19.50
C VAL A 287 23.21 -45.93 -18.15
N THR A 288 21.89 -46.05 -17.99
CA THR A 288 21.31 -46.88 -16.94
C THR A 288 20.63 -48.09 -17.59
N GLY A 289 21.37 -49.19 -17.72
CA GLY A 289 20.77 -50.53 -17.90
C GLY A 289 20.92 -51.24 -19.25
N ILE A 290 21.74 -50.77 -20.20
CA ILE A 290 22.05 -51.53 -21.42
C ILE A 290 23.50 -52.03 -21.34
N HIS A 291 23.69 -53.20 -20.72
CA HIS A 291 24.96 -53.91 -20.85
C HIS A 291 24.94 -54.66 -22.18
N ARG A 292 25.87 -54.35 -23.09
CA ARG A 292 26.16 -55.28 -24.18
C ARG A 292 26.72 -56.55 -23.54
N GLN A 293 26.09 -57.70 -23.79
CA GLN A 293 26.52 -58.99 -23.25
C GLN A 293 28.00 -59.21 -23.63
N GLY A 294 28.91 -59.05 -22.65
CA GLY A 294 30.37 -59.14 -22.84
C GLY A 294 31.24 -57.94 -22.38
N SER A 295 30.66 -56.81 -21.95
CA SER A 295 31.45 -55.65 -21.44
C SER A 295 31.74 -55.78 -19.93
N THR A 296 33.00 -55.65 -19.50
CA THR A 296 33.45 -55.85 -18.10
C THR A 296 33.92 -54.58 -17.39
N SER A 297 33.77 -53.39 -17.97
CA SER A 297 34.23 -52.13 -17.38
C SER A 297 33.12 -51.07 -17.29
N ARG A 298 32.91 -50.53 -16.07
CA ARG A 298 31.98 -49.42 -15.77
C ARG A 298 32.28 -48.12 -16.55
N THR A 299 33.46 -47.98 -17.15
CA THR A 299 33.87 -46.77 -17.88
C THR A 299 33.73 -46.87 -19.40
N GLN A 300 33.30 -48.02 -19.93
CA GLN A 300 33.18 -48.26 -21.38
C GLN A 300 31.75 -48.18 -21.92
N ASP A 301 30.74 -48.07 -21.06
CA ASP A 301 29.33 -47.95 -21.45
C ASP A 301 28.92 -46.47 -21.57
N PHE A 302 29.49 -45.76 -22.55
CA PHE A 302 29.11 -44.39 -22.91
C PHE A 302 28.45 -44.38 -24.28
N ILE A 303 27.18 -43.99 -24.37
CA ILE A 303 26.44 -43.93 -25.65
C ILE A 303 26.62 -42.57 -26.36
N GLY A 304 26.96 -41.50 -25.64
CA GLY A 304 27.31 -40.22 -26.25
C GLY A 304 27.03 -38.99 -25.39
N SER A 305 27.83 -37.95 -25.58
CA SER A 305 27.54 -36.58 -25.17
C SER A 305 27.46 -35.76 -26.45
N GLU A 306 26.38 -35.01 -26.63
CA GLU A 306 26.23 -34.16 -27.80
C GLU A 306 26.10 -32.70 -27.36
N ILE A 307 26.99 -31.86 -27.89
CA ILE A 307 26.88 -30.42 -27.79
C ILE A 307 26.49 -29.91 -29.18
N ARG A 308 25.33 -29.25 -29.26
CA ARG A 308 24.80 -28.63 -30.48
C ARG A 308 24.69 -27.13 -30.29
N GLU A 309 25.50 -26.41 -31.05
CA GLU A 309 25.36 -24.97 -31.21
C GLU A 309 24.38 -24.68 -32.35
N ARG A 310 23.42 -23.78 -32.12
CA ARG A 310 22.42 -23.38 -33.10
C ARG A 310 22.19 -21.88 -33.04
N ALA A 311 22.16 -21.24 -34.20
CA ALA A 311 21.61 -19.90 -34.35
C ALA A 311 20.26 -20.01 -35.06
N ALA A 312 19.23 -19.38 -34.49
CA ALA A 312 17.90 -19.30 -35.09
C ALA A 312 17.57 -17.85 -35.42
N TYR A 313 17.04 -17.64 -36.63
CA TYR A 313 16.51 -16.36 -37.07
C TYR A 313 15.01 -16.51 -37.30
N THR A 314 14.22 -15.61 -36.73
CA THR A 314 12.77 -15.57 -36.93
C THR A 314 12.37 -14.21 -37.49
N TRP A 315 11.65 -14.21 -38.61
CA TRP A 315 11.03 -13.01 -39.18
C TRP A 315 9.60 -13.28 -39.63
N ARG A 316 8.66 -12.44 -39.19
CA ARG A 316 7.27 -12.49 -39.63
C ARG A 316 7.09 -11.64 -40.88
N VAL A 317 7.07 -12.31 -42.04
CA VAL A 317 6.87 -11.64 -43.35
C VAL A 317 5.39 -11.51 -43.70
N ILE A 318 4.58 -12.54 -43.41
CA ILE A 318 3.12 -12.53 -43.59
C ILE A 318 2.48 -12.92 -42.27
N ASP A 319 1.71 -12.00 -41.68
CA ASP A 319 1.05 -12.21 -40.39
C ASP A 319 -0.46 -11.92 -40.43
N ASN A 320 -1.02 -11.72 -41.63
CA ASN A 320 -2.42 -11.32 -41.88
C ASN A 320 -2.85 -10.08 -41.07
N GLY A 321 -1.95 -9.12 -40.88
CA GLY A 321 -2.24 -7.87 -40.18
C GLY A 321 -2.25 -8.00 -38.66
N LYS A 322 -1.77 -9.09 -38.07
CA LYS A 322 -1.73 -9.28 -36.61
C LYS A 322 -0.92 -8.19 -35.89
N VAL A 323 0.28 -7.88 -36.38
CA VAL A 323 1.13 -6.81 -35.83
C VAL A 323 0.52 -5.46 -36.13
N GLY A 324 0.00 -5.23 -37.34
CA GLY A 324 -0.69 -3.98 -37.69
C GLY A 324 -1.90 -3.69 -36.79
N GLY A 325 -2.75 -4.68 -36.56
CA GLY A 325 -3.89 -4.56 -35.65
C GLY A 325 -3.49 -4.42 -34.18
N ALA A 326 -2.36 -4.99 -33.76
CA ALA A 326 -1.83 -4.80 -32.41
C ALA A 326 -1.27 -3.37 -32.22
N VAL A 327 -0.55 -2.84 -33.21
CA VAL A 327 -0.04 -1.46 -33.22
C VAL A 327 -1.17 -0.45 -33.18
N LEU A 328 -2.21 -0.63 -34.00
CA LEU A 328 -3.39 0.24 -33.99
C LEU A 328 -4.11 0.22 -32.64
N ARG A 329 -4.28 -0.94 -32.02
CA ARG A 329 -4.84 -1.06 -30.66
C ARG A 329 -3.99 -0.37 -29.59
N ALA A 330 -2.67 -0.50 -29.67
CA ALA A 330 -1.77 0.18 -28.75
C ALA A 330 -1.81 1.70 -28.92
N ARG A 331 -1.95 2.17 -30.18
CA ARG A 331 -2.11 3.59 -30.48
C ARG A 331 -3.43 4.13 -29.95
N SER A 332 -4.54 3.42 -30.15
CA SER A 332 -5.85 3.86 -29.62
C SER A 332 -5.86 3.89 -28.10
N ALA A 333 -5.21 2.92 -27.43
CA ALA A 333 -5.10 2.90 -25.97
C ALA A 333 -4.27 4.06 -25.39
N ARG A 334 -3.41 4.69 -26.19
CA ARG A 334 -2.64 5.89 -25.81
C ARG A 334 -3.44 7.18 -25.97
N GLU A 335 -4.38 7.22 -26.92
CA GLU A 335 -5.14 8.42 -27.29
C GLU A 335 -6.40 8.62 -26.42
N ILE A 336 -6.81 7.58 -25.68
CA ILE A 336 -7.86 7.61 -24.65
C ILE A 336 -7.25 7.97 -23.30
#